data_AF-A0A397E066-F1
#
_entry.id   AF-A0A397E066-F1
#
_cell.length_a   1.000
_cell.length_b   1.000
_cell.length_c   1.000
_cell.angle_alpha   90.00
_cell.angle_beta   90.00
_cell.angle_gamma   90.00
#
_symmetry.space_group_name_H-M   'P 1'
#
loop_
_entity.id
_entity.type
_entity.pdbx_description
1 polymer ?
#
loop_
_entity_poly.entity_id
_entity_poly.type
_entity_poly.pdbx_seq_one_letter_code
_entity_poly.pdbx_strand_id
1 'polypeptide(L)'
;QGTASQPVSVAGAETPNTQTNRYIFSAVVGVTLVFLVFFHAIAIDPSYVPLDATLLGAFTAPNSWELPTFVLFMQGVGLGSFANVNAPHAVLVAFTDSLAWLQFQVRHEAASGGTRRLEAVATDDGDAAVYDTFGIQQFALRSSIREKDLFLHAWTFFLIGLAVLMACAIACTAVARVLHDREVNGTTWFHRSLSNHNRRHHRRQRTHMSSSLTSSQPPHVTANHMARYVLAFTVLWGIVSILPLSMMSAYECMQDVHSTSGFGSFTGLVSLAALIAVVSAVVGTAIAVTSMSEVDLTKFNTKAMFGVLYVNLHYDHRLFGAVSLVVQLASGAVVALAPTASTQPLWLVGVHAIYMGLLVVVRPFVTSLQLMATVLLELCLLAVFAMVAVMASPATSLQTKRTVAFGVVGVVCCVILICFVRNLVKLWVYIAGKVPFDADDDDQGDLDVTSRRRKRRTTRQLQLVVRSGCDLGPDTGGLPASPINTIQLVKASNNPLAIV
;
A
#
# COMPACT_ATOMS: atom_id res chain seq x y z
N GLN A 1 -53.46 11.04 5.53
CA GLN A 1 -52.80 10.65 4.27
C GLN A 1 -51.32 10.47 4.56
N GLY A 2 -50.90 9.22 4.83
CA GLY A 2 -49.50 8.88 5.06
C GLY A 2 -48.80 8.72 3.72
N THR A 3 -47.76 9.50 3.48
CA THR A 3 -46.89 9.34 2.31
C THR A 3 -46.10 8.04 2.48
N ALA A 4 -46.55 6.98 1.80
CA ALA A 4 -45.74 5.79 1.63
C ALA A 4 -44.43 6.21 0.96
N SER A 5 -43.32 6.11 1.70
CA SER A 5 -41.98 6.30 1.17
C SER A 5 -41.75 5.24 0.10
N GLN A 6 -41.87 5.64 -1.16
CA GLN A 6 -41.56 4.81 -2.32
C GLN A 6 -40.15 4.21 -2.15
N PRO A 7 -39.95 2.91 -2.39
CA PRO A 7 -38.61 2.35 -2.47
C PRO A 7 -37.86 3.12 -3.56
N VAL A 8 -36.78 3.81 -3.19
CA VAL A 8 -35.94 4.53 -4.14
C VAL A 8 -35.32 3.48 -5.06
N SER A 9 -35.84 3.38 -6.29
CA SER A 9 -35.18 2.65 -7.37
C SER A 9 -33.78 3.22 -7.54
N VAL A 10 -32.77 2.45 -7.15
CA VAL A 10 -31.36 2.84 -7.30
C VAL A 10 -30.85 2.61 -8.73
N ALA A 11 -31.68 2.03 -9.61
CA ALA A 11 -31.42 2.10 -11.05
C ALA A 11 -32.14 3.31 -11.65
N GLY A 12 -31.33 4.26 -12.10
CA GLY A 12 -31.73 5.52 -12.69
C GLY A 12 -30.50 6.39 -12.87
N ALA A 13 -30.57 7.37 -13.77
CA ALA A 13 -29.53 8.39 -13.89
C ALA A 13 -29.31 9.02 -12.51
N GLU A 14 -28.06 9.04 -12.07
CA GLU A 14 -27.68 9.54 -10.76
C GLU A 14 -28.02 11.02 -10.62
N THR A 15 -28.53 11.44 -9.46
CA THR A 15 -28.79 12.86 -9.23
C THR A 15 -27.46 13.65 -9.22
N PRO A 16 -27.45 14.93 -9.64
CA PRO A 16 -26.22 15.75 -9.61
C PRO A 16 -25.57 15.81 -8.21
N ASN A 17 -26.37 15.81 -7.16
CA ASN A 17 -25.91 15.83 -5.77
C ASN A 17 -25.18 14.53 -5.38
N THR A 18 -25.71 13.38 -5.76
CA THR A 18 -25.08 12.08 -5.51
C THR A 18 -23.78 11.92 -6.30
N GLN A 19 -23.75 12.40 -7.55
CA GLN A 19 -22.54 12.41 -8.37
C GLN A 19 -21.44 13.30 -7.76
N THR A 20 -21.80 14.49 -7.29
CA THR A 20 -20.88 15.41 -6.61
C THR A 20 -20.28 14.78 -5.36
N ASN A 21 -21.11 14.15 -4.52
CA ASN A 21 -20.64 13.46 -3.32
C ASN A 21 -19.66 12.32 -3.65
N ARG A 22 -19.92 11.54 -4.71
CA ARG A 22 -19.00 10.49 -5.16
C ARG A 22 -17.61 11.06 -5.47
N TYR A 23 -17.53 12.14 -6.26
CA TYR A 23 -16.25 12.72 -6.64
C TYR A 23 -15.51 13.28 -5.43
N ILE A 24 -16.22 13.89 -4.48
CA ILE A 24 -15.61 14.39 -3.23
C ILE A 24 -15.01 13.23 -2.43
N PHE A 25 -15.77 12.15 -2.20
CA PHE A 25 -15.26 10.99 -1.45
C PHE A 25 -14.05 10.35 -2.14
N SER A 26 -14.15 10.12 -3.45
CA SER A 26 -13.06 9.55 -4.24
C SER A 26 -11.82 10.45 -4.24
N ALA A 27 -11.99 11.78 -4.35
CA ALA A 27 -10.88 12.73 -4.31
C ALA A 27 -10.18 12.74 -2.95
N VAL A 28 -10.91 12.76 -1.84
CA VAL A 28 -10.32 12.75 -0.49
C VAL A 28 -9.52 11.46 -0.26
N VAL A 29 -10.08 10.31 -0.65
CA VAL A 29 -9.37 9.02 -0.58
C VAL A 29 -8.14 9.03 -1.48
N GLY A 30 -8.26 9.50 -2.72
CA GLY A 30 -7.16 9.60 -3.67
C GLY A 30 -6.01 10.48 -3.19
N VAL A 31 -6.30 11.67 -2.66
CA VAL A 31 -5.28 12.57 -2.09
C VAL A 31 -4.62 11.94 -0.85
N THR A 32 -5.39 11.26 0.00
CA THR A 32 -4.84 10.53 1.15
C THR A 32 -3.87 9.44 0.70
N LEU A 33 -4.21 8.70 -0.37
CA LEU A 33 -3.34 7.69 -0.95
C LEU A 33 -2.07 8.29 -1.55
N VAL A 34 -2.13 9.45 -2.19
CA VAL A 34 -0.93 10.15 -2.68
C VAL A 34 0.03 10.48 -1.54
N PHE A 35 -0.46 10.99 -0.41
CA PHE A 35 0.38 11.22 0.76
C PHE A 35 0.97 9.92 1.33
N LEU A 36 0.17 8.87 1.41
CA LEU A 36 0.63 7.58 1.90
C LEU A 36 1.69 6.95 0.97
N VAL A 37 1.54 7.09 -0.35
CA VAL A 37 2.56 6.68 -1.35
C VAL A 37 3.86 7.46 -1.13
N PHE A 38 3.76 8.78 -0.93
CA PHE A 38 4.93 9.61 -0.66
C PHE A 38 5.68 9.18 0.62
N PHE A 39 4.97 8.99 1.73
CA PHE A 39 5.59 8.55 2.98
C PHE A 39 6.05 7.09 2.96
N HIS A 40 5.37 6.23 2.20
CA HIS A 40 5.80 4.85 2.00
C HIS A 40 7.13 4.78 1.25
N ALA A 41 7.32 5.62 0.22
CA ALA A 41 8.59 5.73 -0.49
C ALA A 41 9.74 6.18 0.44
N ILE A 42 9.47 7.16 1.33
CA ILE A 42 10.46 7.59 2.34
C ILE A 42 10.76 6.47 3.33
N ALA A 43 9.74 5.74 3.79
CA ALA A 43 9.90 4.67 4.79
C ALA A 43 10.69 3.46 4.28
N ILE A 44 10.73 3.24 2.96
CA ILE A 44 11.53 2.18 2.33
C ILE A 44 12.98 2.65 2.08
N ASP A 45 13.26 3.95 2.16
CA ASP A 45 14.59 4.49 1.92
C ASP A 45 15.58 4.00 2.99
N PRO A 46 16.68 3.33 2.61
CA PRO A 46 17.70 2.89 3.57
C PRO A 46 18.40 4.05 4.29
N SER A 47 18.37 5.26 3.74
CA SER A 47 18.93 6.45 4.37
C SER A 47 18.01 7.04 5.44
N TYR A 48 16.73 6.64 5.46
CA TYR A 48 15.79 7.09 6.45
C TYR A 48 16.01 6.35 7.78
N VAL A 49 16.46 7.10 8.79
CA VAL A 49 16.52 6.64 10.17
C VAL A 49 15.40 7.34 10.93
N PRO A 50 14.40 6.62 11.42
CA PRO A 50 13.28 7.24 12.12
C PRO A 50 13.74 7.86 13.44
N LEU A 51 13.17 9.02 13.77
CA LEU A 51 13.44 9.75 15.01
C LEU A 51 12.61 9.15 16.15
N ASP A 52 12.96 7.93 16.58
CA ASP A 52 12.16 7.14 17.54
C ASP A 52 12.35 7.57 19.00
N ALA A 53 13.20 8.57 19.26
CA ALA A 53 13.54 9.00 20.63
C ALA A 53 12.38 9.69 21.38
N THR A 54 11.30 10.07 20.69
CA THR A 54 10.13 10.74 21.30
C THR A 54 8.82 10.17 20.75
N LEU A 55 7.76 10.19 21.57
CA LEU A 55 6.40 9.80 21.15
C LEU A 55 5.92 10.62 19.93
N LEU A 56 6.25 11.91 19.88
CA LEU A 56 5.91 12.77 18.76
C LEU A 56 6.70 12.38 17.49
N GLY A 57 7.97 12.01 17.65
CA GLY A 57 8.82 11.51 16.56
C GLY A 57 8.29 10.20 15.97
N ALA A 58 7.96 9.22 16.81
CA ALA A 58 7.33 7.97 16.38
C ALA A 58 5.95 8.18 15.71
N PHE A 59 5.16 9.14 16.21
CA PHE A 59 3.86 9.47 15.61
C PHE A 59 4.02 10.13 14.23
N THR A 60 5.07 10.90 14.00
CA THR A 60 5.29 11.67 12.77
C THR A 60 6.23 10.98 11.77
N ALA A 61 6.81 9.83 12.15
CA ALA A 61 7.67 9.04 11.30
C ALA A 61 6.92 8.47 10.08
N PRO A 62 7.47 8.61 8.86
CA PRO A 62 7.14 7.76 7.72
C PRO A 62 7.17 6.27 8.08
N ASN A 63 6.13 5.53 7.70
CA ASN A 63 5.98 4.10 8.01
C ASN A 63 5.62 3.32 6.74
N SER A 64 6.20 2.13 6.56
CA SER A 64 5.93 1.29 5.39
C SER A 64 4.60 0.53 5.49
N TRP A 65 4.03 0.35 6.69
CA TRP A 65 2.77 -0.38 6.90
C TRP A 65 1.51 0.45 6.68
N GLU A 66 1.58 1.78 6.72
CA GLU A 66 0.36 2.64 6.70
C GLU A 66 -0.38 2.58 5.37
N LEU A 67 0.35 2.65 4.25
CA LEU A 67 -0.22 2.56 2.91
C LEU A 67 -0.97 1.24 2.67
N PRO A 68 -0.35 0.05 2.83
CA PRO A 68 -1.08 -1.20 2.64
C PRO A 68 -2.27 -1.32 3.60
N THR A 69 -2.10 -0.99 4.88
CA THR A 69 -3.20 -1.12 5.85
C THR A 69 -4.40 -0.24 5.49
N PHE A 70 -4.15 1.01 5.05
CA PHE A 70 -5.22 1.92 4.63
C PHE A 70 -5.91 1.45 3.35
N VAL A 71 -5.15 1.03 2.32
CA VAL A 71 -5.73 0.52 1.07
C VAL A 71 -6.61 -0.71 1.35
N LEU A 72 -6.13 -1.65 2.15
CA LEU A 72 -6.87 -2.87 2.49
C LEU A 72 -8.15 -2.57 3.29
N PHE A 73 -8.09 -1.63 4.23
CA PHE A 73 -9.28 -1.15 4.93
C PHE A 73 -10.31 -0.55 3.95
N MET A 74 -9.86 0.33 3.05
CA MET A 74 -10.73 0.96 2.07
C MET A 74 -11.30 -0.04 1.05
N GLN A 75 -10.54 -1.08 0.68
CA GLN A 75 -11.03 -2.20 -0.11
C GLN A 75 -12.09 -2.99 0.66
N GLY A 76 -11.86 -3.29 1.95
CA GLY A 76 -12.86 -3.93 2.81
C GLY A 76 -14.17 -3.15 2.86
N VAL A 77 -14.12 -1.83 3.01
CA VAL A 77 -15.32 -0.97 2.93
C VAL A 77 -15.93 -1.00 1.52
N GLY A 78 -15.08 -0.97 0.49
CA GLY A 78 -15.49 -1.04 -0.91
C GLY A 78 -16.23 -2.34 -1.28
N LEU A 79 -16.02 -3.45 -0.55
CA LEU A 79 -16.84 -4.67 -0.72
C LEU A 79 -18.33 -4.41 -0.54
N GLY A 80 -18.70 -3.36 0.21
CA GLY A 80 -20.09 -2.94 0.37
C GLY A 80 -20.81 -2.67 -0.94
N SER A 81 -20.14 -2.27 -2.03
CA SER A 81 -20.80 -2.07 -3.33
C SER A 81 -21.16 -3.38 -4.04
N PHE A 82 -20.52 -4.48 -3.64
CA PHE A 82 -20.69 -5.82 -4.21
C PHE A 82 -21.44 -6.76 -3.25
N ALA A 83 -21.66 -6.33 -2.01
CA ALA A 83 -22.36 -7.12 -1.02
C ALA A 83 -23.87 -7.22 -1.35
N ASN A 84 -24.42 -8.42 -1.26
CA ASN A 84 -25.84 -8.66 -1.41
C ASN A 84 -26.57 -8.16 -0.14
N VAL A 85 -27.34 -7.09 -0.27
CA VAL A 85 -28.08 -6.44 0.81
C VAL A 85 -29.50 -6.17 0.35
N ASN A 86 -30.50 -6.55 1.14
CA ASN A 86 -31.89 -6.26 0.83
C ASN A 86 -32.17 -4.75 0.89
N ALA A 87 -32.26 -4.10 -0.28
CA ALA A 87 -32.63 -2.68 -0.44
C ALA A 87 -31.85 -1.71 0.50
N PRO A 88 -30.52 -1.55 0.33
CA PRO A 88 -29.76 -0.62 1.13
C PRO A 88 -30.14 0.83 0.82
N HIS A 89 -29.86 1.70 1.79
CA HIS A 89 -30.12 3.12 1.62
C HIS A 89 -29.13 3.77 0.63
N ALA A 90 -29.63 4.64 -0.26
CA ALA A 90 -28.89 5.22 -1.38
C ALA A 90 -27.55 5.91 -1.01
N VAL A 91 -27.45 6.50 0.19
CA VAL A 91 -26.22 7.15 0.67
C VAL A 91 -25.08 6.15 0.85
N LEU A 92 -25.36 4.96 1.38
CA LEU A 92 -24.37 3.90 1.50
C LEU A 92 -23.90 3.46 0.11
N VAL A 93 -24.85 3.28 -0.81
CA VAL A 93 -24.58 2.87 -2.20
C VAL A 93 -23.66 3.86 -2.89
N ALA A 94 -24.01 5.16 -2.88
CA ALA A 94 -23.20 6.18 -3.52
C ALA A 94 -21.80 6.28 -2.93
N PHE A 95 -21.69 6.07 -1.61
CA PHE A 95 -20.41 6.04 -0.91
C PHE A 95 -19.56 4.82 -1.30
N THR A 96 -20.09 3.61 -1.24
CA THR A 96 -19.33 2.39 -1.58
C THR A 96 -19.01 2.31 -3.08
N ASP A 97 -19.93 2.73 -3.94
CA ASP A 97 -19.69 2.81 -5.39
C ASP A 97 -18.60 3.85 -5.72
N SER A 98 -18.38 4.87 -4.86
CA SER A 98 -17.24 5.80 -4.99
C SER A 98 -15.88 5.16 -4.81
N LEU A 99 -15.85 4.00 -4.14
CA LEU A 99 -14.64 3.24 -3.82
C LEU A 99 -14.41 2.07 -4.78
N ALA A 100 -15.30 1.84 -5.75
CA ALA A 100 -15.23 0.69 -6.65
C ALA A 100 -13.94 0.63 -7.49
N TRP A 101 -13.27 1.76 -7.71
CA TRP A 101 -11.98 1.80 -8.40
C TRP A 101 -10.85 1.11 -7.60
N LEU A 102 -10.96 1.06 -6.27
CA LEU A 102 -10.07 0.25 -5.42
C LEU A 102 -10.29 -1.25 -5.59
N GLN A 103 -11.44 -1.61 -6.17
CA GLN A 103 -11.81 -2.98 -6.55
C GLN A 103 -11.58 -3.27 -8.04
N PHE A 104 -10.80 -2.41 -8.71
CA PHE A 104 -10.46 -2.49 -10.13
C PHE A 104 -11.68 -2.37 -11.06
N GLN A 105 -12.76 -1.76 -10.58
CA GLN A 105 -13.96 -1.47 -11.36
C GLN A 105 -14.12 0.04 -11.52
N VAL A 106 -13.80 0.55 -12.72
CA VAL A 106 -13.99 1.96 -13.07
C VAL A 106 -15.34 2.13 -13.77
N ARG A 107 -16.20 2.97 -13.18
CA ARG A 107 -17.53 3.26 -13.71
C ARG A 107 -17.43 3.94 -15.08
N HIS A 108 -18.34 3.58 -15.99
CA HIS A 108 -18.50 4.24 -17.27
C HIS A 108 -19.62 5.28 -17.20
N GLU A 109 -19.46 6.40 -17.93
CA GLU A 109 -20.57 7.34 -18.13
C GLU A 109 -21.70 6.62 -18.89
N ALA A 110 -22.94 6.82 -18.44
CA ALA A 110 -24.09 6.26 -19.13
C ALA A 110 -24.16 6.89 -20.53
N ALA A 111 -24.14 6.07 -21.59
CA ALA A 111 -24.26 6.56 -22.95
C ALA A 111 -25.54 7.40 -23.07
N SER A 112 -25.40 8.64 -23.56
CA SER A 112 -26.52 9.56 -23.80
C SER A 112 -27.52 8.90 -24.76
N GLY A 113 -28.65 8.44 -24.23
CA GLY A 113 -29.71 7.75 -25.00
C GLY A 113 -29.99 6.31 -24.57
N GLY A 114 -29.17 5.72 -23.69
CA GLY A 114 -29.41 4.39 -23.12
C GLY A 114 -29.99 4.47 -21.71
N THR A 115 -31.27 4.81 -21.57
CA THR A 115 -31.99 4.44 -20.35
C THR A 115 -32.05 2.92 -20.27
N ARG A 116 -31.06 2.26 -19.65
CA ARG A 116 -31.25 0.91 -19.10
C ARG A 116 -32.23 1.05 -17.95
N ARG A 117 -33.51 1.10 -18.32
CA ARG A 117 -34.64 1.21 -17.43
C ARG A 117 -34.78 -0.16 -16.76
N LEU A 118 -34.86 -0.18 -15.43
CA LEU A 118 -35.47 -1.28 -14.68
C LEU A 118 -36.94 -1.34 -15.14
N GLU A 119 -37.22 -2.00 -16.25
CA GLU A 119 -38.59 -2.31 -16.64
C GLU A 119 -38.65 -3.83 -16.80
N ALA A 120 -39.40 -4.44 -15.88
CA ALA A 120 -39.96 -5.80 -15.96
C ALA A 120 -39.01 -7.01 -15.80
N VAL A 121 -38.54 -7.29 -14.57
CA VAL A 121 -38.45 -8.69 -14.04
C VAL A 121 -38.76 -8.72 -12.54
N ALA A 122 -39.66 -7.85 -12.07
CA ALA A 122 -40.19 -7.90 -10.69
C ALA A 122 -41.68 -8.29 -10.68
N THR A 123 -42.30 -8.51 -11.85
CA THR A 123 -43.75 -8.64 -11.98
C THR A 123 -44.25 -9.77 -12.87
N ASP A 124 -43.39 -10.56 -13.52
CA ASP A 124 -43.83 -11.79 -14.21
C ASP A 124 -43.01 -12.97 -13.70
N ASP A 125 -43.73 -13.94 -13.15
CA ASP A 125 -43.31 -15.29 -12.74
C ASP A 125 -42.19 -15.41 -11.70
N GLY A 126 -42.61 -15.38 -10.43
CA GLY A 126 -42.44 -16.55 -9.58
C GLY A 126 -41.02 -17.04 -9.31
N ASP A 127 -40.07 -16.17 -8.96
CA ASP A 127 -39.00 -16.57 -8.03
C ASP A 127 -38.29 -15.36 -7.38
N ALA A 128 -38.88 -14.84 -6.30
CA ALA A 128 -38.22 -13.85 -5.44
C ALA A 128 -36.93 -14.39 -4.78
N ALA A 129 -36.59 -15.67 -4.98
CA ALA A 129 -35.36 -16.32 -4.54
C ALA A 129 -34.16 -16.13 -5.48
N VAL A 130 -34.38 -15.73 -6.74
CA VAL A 130 -33.32 -15.73 -7.79
C VAL A 130 -32.69 -14.34 -7.99
N TYR A 131 -33.29 -13.26 -7.48
CA TYR A 131 -32.85 -11.89 -7.79
C TYR A 131 -31.92 -11.30 -6.71
N ASP A 132 -30.68 -11.00 -7.09
CA ASP A 132 -29.72 -10.23 -6.30
C ASP A 132 -30.20 -8.78 -6.15
N THR A 133 -30.59 -8.37 -4.95
CA THR A 133 -31.19 -7.04 -4.71
C THR A 133 -30.15 -5.92 -4.58
N PHE A 134 -28.86 -6.23 -4.40
CA PHE A 134 -27.80 -5.19 -4.35
C PHE A 134 -26.35 -5.62 -4.67
N GLY A 135 -26.05 -6.90 -4.83
CA GLY A 135 -24.71 -7.43 -5.03
C GLY A 135 -24.11 -7.19 -6.43
N ILE A 136 -23.22 -8.08 -6.87
CA ILE A 136 -22.35 -7.88 -8.04
C ILE A 136 -23.14 -7.59 -9.32
N GLN A 137 -24.30 -8.22 -9.52
CA GLN A 137 -25.16 -7.97 -10.69
C GLN A 137 -25.73 -6.56 -10.70
N GLN A 138 -26.23 -6.11 -9.55
CA GLN A 138 -26.75 -4.75 -9.42
C GLN A 138 -25.63 -3.72 -9.53
N PHE A 139 -24.43 -4.01 -9.03
CA PHE A 139 -23.27 -3.16 -9.23
C PHE A 139 -22.96 -2.97 -10.72
N ALA A 140 -22.98 -4.04 -11.53
CA ALA A 140 -22.75 -3.95 -12.97
C ALA A 140 -23.73 -2.96 -13.63
N LEU A 141 -25.02 -3.07 -13.27
CA LEU A 141 -26.07 -2.17 -13.76
C LEU A 141 -25.83 -0.72 -13.33
N ARG A 142 -25.54 -0.47 -12.04
CA ARG A 142 -25.28 0.88 -11.51
C ARG A 142 -24.03 1.54 -12.10
N SER A 143 -23.01 0.74 -12.38
CA SER A 143 -21.73 1.19 -12.94
C SER A 143 -21.72 1.28 -14.48
N SER A 144 -22.83 0.96 -15.14
CA SER A 144 -22.94 0.88 -16.61
C SER A 144 -21.98 -0.13 -17.24
N ILE A 145 -21.52 -1.12 -16.49
CA ILE A 145 -20.62 -2.19 -16.95
C ILE A 145 -21.48 -3.42 -17.29
N ARG A 146 -21.13 -4.16 -18.35
CA ARG A 146 -21.79 -5.45 -18.59
C ARG A 146 -21.28 -6.45 -17.57
N GLU A 147 -22.16 -7.19 -16.93
CA GLU A 147 -21.82 -8.17 -15.90
C GLU A 147 -20.72 -9.14 -16.34
N LYS A 148 -20.87 -9.73 -17.52
CA LYS A 148 -19.87 -10.62 -18.16
C LYS A 148 -18.49 -9.98 -18.44
N ASP A 149 -18.40 -8.65 -18.39
CA ASP A 149 -17.13 -7.93 -18.62
C ASP A 149 -16.43 -7.59 -17.30
N LEU A 150 -17.07 -7.78 -16.13
CA LEU A 150 -16.50 -7.43 -14.83
C LEU A 150 -15.17 -8.16 -14.56
N PHE A 151 -15.12 -9.46 -14.89
CA PHE A 151 -13.91 -10.26 -14.79
C PHE A 151 -12.78 -9.69 -15.66
N LEU A 152 -13.06 -9.43 -16.94
CA LEU A 152 -12.09 -8.88 -17.88
C LEU A 152 -11.62 -7.48 -17.47
N HIS A 153 -12.52 -6.63 -16.96
CA HIS A 153 -12.17 -5.30 -16.50
C HIS A 153 -11.19 -5.33 -15.33
N ALA A 154 -11.45 -6.16 -14.30
CA ALA A 154 -10.57 -6.26 -13.14
C ALA A 154 -9.16 -6.76 -13.53
N TRP A 155 -9.09 -7.80 -14.37
CA TRP A 155 -7.81 -8.33 -14.86
C TRP A 155 -7.09 -7.36 -15.79
N THR A 156 -7.81 -6.67 -16.67
CA THR A 156 -7.21 -5.65 -17.55
C THR A 156 -6.65 -4.50 -16.74
N PHE A 157 -7.36 -4.01 -15.73
CA PHE A 157 -6.89 -2.95 -14.84
C PHE A 157 -5.62 -3.37 -14.09
N PHE A 158 -5.61 -4.59 -13.55
CA PHE A 158 -4.42 -5.17 -12.91
C PHE A 158 -3.22 -5.24 -13.86
N LEU A 159 -3.41 -5.79 -15.07
CA LEU A 159 -2.36 -5.99 -16.07
C LEU A 159 -1.83 -4.66 -16.59
N ILE A 160 -2.69 -3.65 -16.81
CA ILE A 160 -2.26 -2.29 -17.18
C ILE A 160 -1.42 -1.69 -16.06
N GLY A 161 -1.88 -1.74 -14.81
CA GLY A 161 -1.12 -1.22 -13.66
C GLY A 161 0.23 -1.90 -13.51
N LEU A 162 0.26 -3.23 -13.65
CA LEU A 162 1.50 -4.01 -13.63
C LEU A 162 2.43 -3.62 -14.79
N ALA A 163 1.90 -3.48 -16.00
CA ALA A 163 2.68 -3.09 -17.18
C ALA A 163 3.30 -1.70 -17.03
N VAL A 164 2.55 -0.73 -16.50
CA VAL A 164 3.05 0.63 -16.24
C VAL A 164 4.17 0.60 -15.21
N LEU A 165 3.99 -0.08 -14.08
CA LEU A 165 5.02 -0.19 -13.04
C LEU A 165 6.27 -0.90 -13.55
N MET A 166 6.11 -1.99 -14.31
CA MET A 166 7.23 -2.70 -14.91
C MET A 166 7.96 -1.87 -15.97
N ALA A 167 7.24 -1.12 -16.80
CA ALA A 167 7.84 -0.19 -17.76
C ALA A 167 8.64 0.92 -17.07
N CYS A 168 8.11 1.49 -15.98
CA CYS A 168 8.84 2.46 -15.15
C CYS A 168 10.11 1.85 -14.54
N ALA A 169 10.04 0.63 -14.01
CA ALA A 169 11.21 -0.05 -13.45
C ALA A 169 12.29 -0.28 -14.52
N ILE A 170 11.89 -0.78 -15.69
CA ILE A 170 12.79 -0.99 -16.84
C ILE A 170 13.42 0.33 -17.27
N ALA A 171 12.63 1.40 -17.41
CA ALA A 171 13.12 2.73 -17.77
C ALA A 171 14.14 3.26 -16.75
N CYS A 172 13.87 3.16 -15.44
CA CYS A 172 14.81 3.56 -14.41
C CYS A 172 16.14 2.77 -14.49
N THR A 173 16.09 1.46 -14.73
CA THR A 173 17.31 0.65 -14.89
C THR A 173 18.07 0.99 -16.17
N ALA A 174 17.38 1.28 -17.27
CA ALA A 174 18.01 1.69 -18.52
C ALA A 174 18.72 3.04 -18.38
N VAL A 175 18.08 4.01 -17.71
CA VAL A 175 18.69 5.31 -17.39
C VAL A 175 19.91 5.12 -16.49
N ALA A 176 19.82 4.27 -15.45
CA ALA A 176 20.96 3.98 -14.58
C ALA A 176 22.16 3.43 -15.35
N ARG A 177 21.93 2.51 -16.30
CA ARG A 177 22.98 1.95 -17.16
C ARG A 177 23.60 3.01 -18.08
N VAL A 178 22.78 3.81 -18.76
CA VAL A 178 23.28 4.87 -19.64
C VAL A 178 24.12 5.90 -18.87
N LEU A 179 23.69 6.27 -17.65
CA LEU A 179 24.44 7.19 -16.80
C LEU A 179 25.77 6.59 -16.33
N HIS A 180 25.78 5.32 -15.95
CA HIS A 180 27.00 4.60 -15.58
C HIS A 180 27.99 4.53 -16.76
N ASP A 181 27.52 4.16 -17.95
CA ASP A 181 28.37 4.04 -19.13
C ASP A 181 28.96 5.40 -19.55
N ARG A 182 28.20 6.48 -19.41
CA ARG A 182 28.70 7.86 -19.64
C ARG A 182 29.81 8.25 -18.66
N GLU A 183 29.70 7.85 -17.40
CA GLU A 183 30.69 8.13 -16.37
C GLU A 183 31.99 7.36 -16.61
N VAL A 184 31.89 6.07 -16.94
CA VAL A 184 33.03 5.21 -17.29
C VAL A 184 33.72 5.68 -18.59
N ASN A 185 32.94 6.03 -19.62
CA ASN A 185 33.48 6.49 -20.90
C ASN A 185 34.06 7.92 -20.81
N GLY A 186 33.49 8.79 -19.97
CA GLY A 186 34.03 10.12 -19.72
C GLY A 186 35.38 10.07 -18.99
N THR A 187 35.48 9.28 -17.92
CA THR A 187 36.72 9.11 -17.14
C THR A 187 37.85 8.48 -17.95
N THR A 188 37.54 7.52 -18.83
CA THR A 188 38.52 6.91 -19.73
C THR A 188 39.05 7.89 -20.78
N TRP A 189 38.22 8.80 -21.32
CA TRP A 189 38.67 9.83 -22.26
C TRP A 189 39.62 10.84 -21.58
N PHE A 190 39.30 11.30 -20.37
CA PHE A 190 40.16 12.19 -19.60
C PHE A 190 41.51 11.53 -19.26
N HIS A 191 41.53 10.26 -18.84
CA HIS A 191 42.78 9.54 -18.57
C HIS A 191 43.62 9.30 -19.84
N ARG A 192 43.01 9.03 -21.00
CA ARG A 192 43.74 8.89 -22.27
C ARG A 192 44.35 10.20 -22.74
N SER A 193 43.59 11.29 -22.65
CA SER A 193 44.02 12.64 -23.00
C SER A 193 45.17 13.12 -22.10
N LEU A 194 45.07 12.91 -20.79
CA LEU A 194 46.15 13.21 -19.84
C LEU A 194 47.38 12.30 -20.03
N SER A 195 47.22 11.02 -20.36
CA SER A 195 48.37 10.12 -20.60
C SER A 195 49.15 10.45 -21.87
N ASN A 196 48.48 11.00 -22.89
CA ASN A 196 49.13 11.47 -24.12
C ASN A 196 49.82 12.83 -23.94
N HIS A 197 49.34 13.66 -23.01
CA HIS A 197 49.98 14.96 -22.71
C HIS A 197 51.13 14.86 -21.70
N ASN A 198 51.14 13.86 -20.80
CA ASN A 198 52.16 13.71 -19.76
C ASN A 198 53.47 13.02 -20.20
N ARG A 199 53.64 12.68 -21.48
CA ARG A 199 54.93 12.19 -22.00
C ARG A 199 55.95 13.30 -22.31
N ARG A 200 55.60 14.58 -22.15
CA ARG A 200 56.52 15.68 -22.53
C ARG A 200 56.86 16.71 -21.46
N HIS A 201 56.19 16.80 -20.31
CA HIS A 201 56.58 17.79 -19.31
C HIS A 201 56.47 17.29 -17.86
N HIS A 202 57.65 17.03 -17.30
CA HIS A 202 58.08 17.39 -15.94
C HIS A 202 57.06 17.31 -14.77
N ARG A 203 57.37 16.38 -13.85
CA ARG A 203 57.92 16.68 -12.51
C ARG A 203 57.88 18.18 -12.09
N ARG A 204 56.71 18.74 -11.77
CA ARG A 204 56.45 19.87 -10.83
C ARG A 204 55.05 20.43 -11.09
N GLN A 205 54.05 19.93 -10.36
CA GLN A 205 52.91 20.69 -9.83
C GLN A 205 51.95 19.73 -9.12
N ARG A 206 52.33 19.39 -7.89
CA ARG A 206 51.42 18.93 -6.85
C ARG A 206 50.88 20.20 -6.20
N THR A 207 49.74 20.70 -6.63
CA THR A 207 48.97 21.69 -5.84
C THR A 207 47.59 21.91 -6.47
N HIS A 208 46.56 21.62 -5.65
CA HIS A 208 45.19 22.11 -5.73
C HIS A 208 44.36 21.70 -6.96
N MET A 209 43.95 20.43 -6.97
CA MET A 209 42.65 20.08 -7.58
C MET A 209 41.61 20.22 -6.47
N SER A 210 40.92 21.35 -6.46
CA SER A 210 39.78 21.63 -5.59
C SER A 210 38.68 20.63 -5.91
N SER A 211 38.57 19.60 -5.07
CA SER A 211 37.39 18.76 -4.94
C SER A 211 36.21 19.66 -4.57
N SER A 212 35.39 20.01 -5.57
CA SER A 212 34.09 20.62 -5.38
C SER A 212 33.24 19.67 -4.52
N LEU A 213 33.19 19.97 -3.24
CA LEU A 213 32.29 19.39 -2.25
C LEU A 213 30.86 19.84 -2.57
N THR A 214 30.20 19.11 -3.45
CA THR A 214 28.75 18.95 -3.38
C THR A 214 28.49 17.47 -3.20
N SER A 215 28.05 17.09 -2.01
CA SER A 215 27.74 15.72 -1.62
C SER A 215 26.45 15.23 -2.30
N SER A 216 26.42 15.18 -3.62
CA SER A 216 25.35 14.51 -4.36
C SER A 216 25.86 13.12 -4.78
N GLN A 217 25.15 12.07 -4.37
CA GLN A 217 25.46 10.71 -4.82
C GLN A 217 25.47 10.63 -6.35
N PRO A 218 26.26 9.70 -6.94
CA PRO A 218 26.33 9.57 -8.40
C PRO A 218 24.93 9.35 -9.00
N PRO A 219 24.62 9.95 -10.15
CA PRO A 219 23.27 9.92 -10.74
C PRO A 219 22.85 8.50 -11.17
N HIS A 220 23.80 7.59 -11.43
CA HIS A 220 23.50 6.19 -11.69
C HIS A 220 23.06 5.43 -10.41
N VAL A 221 23.55 5.85 -9.23
CA VAL A 221 23.14 5.28 -7.94
C VAL A 221 21.72 5.69 -7.62
N THR A 222 21.37 6.96 -7.80
CA THR A 222 19.99 7.46 -7.56
C THR A 222 18.98 6.78 -8.49
N ALA A 223 19.30 6.60 -9.78
CA ALA A 223 18.44 5.87 -10.72
C ALA A 223 18.24 4.38 -10.31
N ASN A 224 19.27 3.72 -9.79
CA ASN A 224 19.15 2.36 -9.25
C ASN A 224 18.30 2.30 -7.98
N HIS A 225 18.33 3.33 -7.12
CA HIS A 225 17.41 3.42 -5.98
C HIS A 225 15.96 3.61 -6.45
N MET A 226 15.72 4.46 -7.45
CA MET A 226 14.38 4.64 -8.03
C MET A 226 13.80 3.37 -8.63
N ALA A 227 14.60 2.59 -9.36
CA ALA A 227 14.17 1.30 -9.90
C ALA A 227 13.69 0.35 -8.79
N ARG A 228 14.38 0.32 -7.64
CA ARG A 228 14.00 -0.51 -6.49
C ARG A 228 12.70 -0.05 -5.84
N TYR A 229 12.47 1.27 -5.72
CA TYR A 229 11.19 1.78 -5.22
C TYR A 229 10.04 1.35 -6.12
N VAL A 230 10.21 1.45 -7.45
CA VAL A 230 9.17 1.02 -8.39
C VAL A 230 8.90 -0.49 -8.24
N LEU A 231 9.93 -1.32 -8.08
CA LEU A 231 9.75 -2.76 -7.82
C LEU A 231 9.03 -3.04 -6.49
N ALA A 232 9.32 -2.28 -5.43
CA ALA A 232 8.61 -2.38 -4.16
C ALA A 232 7.12 -2.03 -4.31
N PHE A 233 6.82 -0.97 -5.08
CA PHE A 233 5.45 -0.62 -5.43
C PHE A 233 4.78 -1.69 -6.31
N THR A 234 5.52 -2.41 -7.15
CA THR A 234 4.98 -3.56 -7.90
C THR A 234 4.57 -4.70 -6.95
N VAL A 235 5.37 -5.00 -5.93
CA VAL A 235 5.00 -5.99 -4.90
C VAL A 235 3.75 -5.55 -4.15
N LEU A 236 3.69 -4.27 -3.75
CA LEU A 236 2.50 -3.70 -3.11
C LEU A 236 1.27 -3.75 -4.03
N TRP A 237 1.43 -3.44 -5.32
CA TRP A 237 0.37 -3.57 -6.33
C TRP A 237 -0.16 -5.00 -6.38
N GLY A 238 0.74 -6.00 -6.36
CA GLY A 238 0.37 -7.40 -6.24
C GLY A 238 -0.45 -7.71 -4.99
N ILE A 239 -0.02 -7.21 -3.81
CA ILE A 239 -0.75 -7.38 -2.55
C ILE A 239 -2.17 -6.82 -2.63
N VAL A 240 -2.32 -5.56 -3.05
CA VAL A 240 -3.65 -4.91 -3.11
C VAL A 240 -4.54 -5.50 -4.20
N SER A 241 -3.98 -6.27 -5.15
CA SER A 241 -4.73 -6.91 -6.22
C SER A 241 -5.42 -8.21 -5.78
N ILE A 242 -5.01 -8.82 -4.67
CA ILE A 242 -5.49 -10.15 -4.26
C ILE A 242 -7.00 -10.15 -4.03
N LEU A 243 -7.51 -9.17 -3.30
CA LEU A 243 -8.95 -9.06 -3.00
C LEU A 243 -9.80 -8.86 -4.26
N PRO A 244 -9.57 -7.85 -5.13
CA PRO A 244 -10.40 -7.67 -6.33
C PRO A 244 -10.27 -8.82 -7.34
N LEU A 245 -9.06 -9.36 -7.55
CA LEU A 245 -8.86 -10.45 -8.50
C LEU A 245 -9.49 -11.76 -8.01
N SER A 246 -9.38 -12.08 -6.72
CA SER A 246 -10.05 -13.27 -6.15
C SER A 246 -11.57 -13.14 -6.21
N MET A 247 -12.13 -11.97 -5.85
CA MET A 247 -13.56 -11.70 -5.91
C MET A 247 -14.11 -11.90 -7.33
N MET A 248 -13.52 -11.25 -8.33
CA MET A 248 -14.05 -11.28 -9.70
C MET A 248 -13.83 -12.64 -10.38
N SER A 249 -12.72 -13.32 -10.07
CA SER A 249 -12.46 -14.67 -10.62
C SER A 249 -13.37 -15.72 -9.97
N ALA A 250 -13.62 -15.63 -8.66
CA ALA A 250 -14.56 -16.51 -7.97
C ALA A 250 -16.00 -16.28 -8.44
N TYR A 251 -16.38 -15.02 -8.71
CA TYR A 251 -17.70 -14.68 -9.23
C TYR A 251 -17.94 -15.30 -10.61
N GLU A 252 -17.03 -15.08 -11.57
CA GLU A 252 -17.13 -15.63 -12.93
C GLU A 252 -17.19 -17.17 -12.89
N CYS A 253 -16.37 -17.81 -12.06
CA CYS A 253 -16.40 -19.25 -11.87
C CYS A 253 -17.75 -19.73 -11.32
N MET A 254 -18.33 -19.00 -10.36
CA MET A 254 -19.65 -19.33 -9.82
C MET A 254 -20.77 -19.16 -10.85
N GLN A 255 -20.68 -18.15 -11.71
CA GLN A 255 -21.65 -17.94 -12.78
C GLN A 255 -21.64 -19.10 -13.77
N ASP A 256 -20.45 -19.58 -14.12
CA ASP A 256 -20.29 -20.71 -15.04
C ASP A 256 -20.88 -22.00 -14.48
N VAL A 257 -20.65 -22.26 -13.19
CA VAL A 257 -21.21 -23.43 -12.47
C VAL A 257 -22.73 -23.42 -12.47
N HIS A 258 -23.36 -22.26 -12.31
CA HIS A 258 -24.82 -22.11 -12.29
C HIS A 258 -25.43 -21.79 -13.67
N SER A 259 -24.62 -21.80 -14.73
CA SER A 259 -25.10 -21.60 -16.09
C SER A 259 -25.92 -22.79 -16.56
N THR A 260 -26.84 -22.58 -17.51
CA THR A 260 -27.66 -23.65 -18.11
C THR A 260 -26.84 -24.70 -18.84
N SER A 261 -25.64 -24.34 -19.31
CA SER A 261 -24.66 -25.24 -19.92
C SER A 261 -23.82 -26.02 -18.89
N GLY A 262 -23.90 -25.68 -17.60
CA GLY A 262 -23.01 -26.15 -16.57
C GLY A 262 -21.58 -25.62 -16.70
N PHE A 263 -20.70 -26.06 -15.80
CA PHE A 263 -19.29 -25.66 -15.80
C PHE A 263 -18.55 -26.16 -17.05
N GLY A 264 -17.69 -25.32 -17.62
CA GLY A 264 -16.82 -25.68 -18.73
C GLY A 264 -16.79 -24.67 -19.88
N SER A 265 -17.40 -23.49 -19.71
CA SER A 265 -17.18 -22.42 -20.68
C SER A 265 -15.72 -21.95 -20.66
N PHE A 266 -15.27 -21.36 -21.77
CA PHE A 266 -13.91 -20.83 -21.84
C PHE A 266 -13.65 -19.77 -20.76
N THR A 267 -14.62 -18.91 -20.45
CA THR A 267 -14.47 -17.88 -19.40
C THR A 267 -14.48 -18.49 -18.00
N GLY A 268 -15.28 -19.53 -17.76
CA GLY A 268 -15.24 -20.32 -16.53
C GLY A 268 -13.89 -21.00 -16.29
N LEU A 269 -13.32 -21.63 -17.33
CA LEU A 269 -11.99 -22.26 -17.24
C LEU A 269 -10.87 -21.25 -17.01
N VAL A 270 -10.91 -20.11 -17.71
CA VAL A 270 -9.91 -19.04 -17.55
C VAL A 270 -10.03 -18.40 -16.16
N SER A 271 -11.24 -18.16 -15.65
CA SER A 271 -11.45 -17.60 -14.31
C SER A 271 -11.02 -18.57 -13.20
N LEU A 272 -11.24 -19.87 -13.36
CA LEU A 272 -10.71 -20.89 -12.46
C LEU A 272 -9.17 -20.90 -12.46
N ALA A 273 -8.55 -20.89 -13.64
CA ALA A 273 -7.09 -20.82 -13.77
C ALA A 273 -6.52 -19.55 -13.13
N ALA A 274 -7.21 -18.42 -13.33
CA ALA A 274 -6.89 -17.13 -12.72
C ALA A 274 -6.98 -17.18 -11.19
N LEU A 275 -8.02 -17.80 -10.63
CA LEU A 275 -8.16 -18.00 -9.19
C LEU A 275 -7.04 -18.89 -8.62
N ILE A 276 -6.70 -19.99 -9.30
CA ILE A 276 -5.58 -20.86 -8.93
C ILE A 276 -4.26 -20.09 -8.96
N ALA A 277 -4.05 -19.20 -9.93
CA ALA A 277 -2.86 -18.37 -10.01
C ALA A 277 -2.76 -17.41 -8.82
N VAL A 278 -3.86 -16.77 -8.41
CA VAL A 278 -3.89 -15.89 -7.22
C VAL A 278 -3.59 -16.68 -5.95
N VAL A 279 -4.22 -17.84 -5.74
CA VAL A 279 -3.94 -18.73 -4.59
C VAL A 279 -2.49 -19.17 -4.58
N SER A 280 -1.96 -19.58 -5.73
CA SER A 280 -0.56 -20.02 -5.88
C SER A 280 0.42 -18.88 -5.60
N ALA A 281 0.10 -17.64 -5.97
CA ALA A 281 0.92 -16.48 -5.63
C ALA A 281 0.97 -16.21 -4.12
N VAL A 282 -0.17 -16.36 -3.41
CA VAL A 282 -0.23 -16.23 -1.95
C VAL A 282 0.60 -17.31 -1.27
N VAL A 283 0.41 -18.58 -1.66
CA VAL A 283 1.15 -19.72 -1.10
C VAL A 283 2.64 -19.62 -1.43
N GLY A 284 2.99 -19.28 -2.67
CA GLY A 284 4.36 -19.09 -3.11
C GLY A 284 5.07 -17.98 -2.33
N THR A 285 4.38 -16.87 -2.06
CA THR A 285 4.91 -15.78 -1.23
C THR A 285 5.15 -16.26 0.20
N ALA A 286 4.23 -17.04 0.78
CA ALA A 286 4.39 -17.61 2.12
C ALA A 286 5.60 -18.54 2.21
N ILE A 287 5.78 -19.44 1.23
CA ILE A 287 6.92 -20.36 1.15
C ILE A 287 8.23 -19.59 0.97
N ALA A 288 8.25 -18.58 0.10
CA ALA A 288 9.44 -17.76 -0.13
C ALA A 288 9.89 -17.01 1.14
N VAL A 289 8.95 -16.37 1.86
CA VAL A 289 9.27 -15.62 3.08
C VAL A 289 9.69 -16.57 4.22
N THR A 290 9.10 -17.76 4.32
CA THR A 290 9.44 -18.73 5.39
C THR A 290 10.76 -19.44 5.15
N SER A 291 11.14 -19.69 3.91
CA SER A 291 12.39 -20.36 3.54
C SER A 291 13.64 -19.48 3.65
N MET A 292 13.48 -18.16 3.71
CA MET A 292 14.61 -17.23 3.88
C MET A 292 15.05 -17.09 5.34
N SER A 293 16.37 -17.06 5.54
CA SER A 293 16.98 -16.76 6.84
C SER A 293 16.84 -15.27 7.22
N GLU A 294 17.01 -14.95 8.50
CA GLU A 294 17.01 -13.54 8.97
C GLU A 294 18.08 -12.70 8.25
N VAL A 295 19.25 -13.30 8.01
CA VAL A 295 20.35 -12.66 7.28
C VAL A 295 19.95 -12.37 5.83
N ASP A 296 19.22 -13.29 5.17
CA ASP A 296 18.77 -13.10 3.79
C ASP A 296 17.67 -12.03 3.65
N LEU A 297 16.78 -11.94 4.65
CA LEU A 297 15.73 -10.93 4.72
C LEU A 297 16.27 -9.54 5.07
N THR A 298 17.38 -9.45 5.79
CA THR A 298 18.02 -8.15 6.10
C THR A 298 18.87 -7.62 4.95
N LYS A 299 19.18 -8.44 3.94
CA LYS A 299 19.89 -8.00 2.73
C LYS A 299 19.12 -6.85 2.09
N PHE A 300 19.86 -5.80 1.75
CA PHE A 300 19.31 -4.55 1.25
C PHE A 300 18.37 -4.74 0.05
N ASN A 301 18.75 -5.53 -0.95
CA ASN A 301 17.90 -5.75 -2.13
C ASN A 301 16.59 -6.47 -1.77
N THR A 302 16.64 -7.51 -0.93
CA THR A 302 15.47 -8.24 -0.46
C THR A 302 14.54 -7.34 0.35
N LYS A 303 15.12 -6.55 1.26
CA LYS A 303 14.39 -5.62 2.12
C LYS A 303 13.74 -4.49 1.34
N ALA A 304 14.43 -3.92 0.37
CA ALA A 304 13.90 -2.83 -0.44
C ALA A 304 12.70 -3.28 -1.29
N MET A 305 12.75 -4.46 -1.90
CA MET A 305 11.68 -4.94 -2.80
C MET A 305 10.53 -5.62 -2.06
N PHE A 306 10.83 -6.52 -1.13
CA PHE A 306 9.84 -7.37 -0.47
C PHE A 306 9.55 -6.96 0.98
N GLY A 307 10.23 -5.94 1.49
CA GLY A 307 10.13 -5.55 2.91
C GLY A 307 8.71 -5.25 3.36
N VAL A 308 7.83 -4.77 2.48
CA VAL A 308 6.41 -4.53 2.79
C VAL A 308 5.70 -5.78 3.35
N LEU A 309 6.16 -6.98 2.99
CA LEU A 309 5.58 -8.25 3.44
C LEU A 309 6.01 -8.67 4.84
N TYR A 310 7.20 -8.26 5.32
CA TYR A 310 7.78 -8.84 6.54
C TYR A 310 8.55 -7.88 7.44
N VAL A 311 9.01 -6.71 6.98
CA VAL A 311 9.83 -5.78 7.78
C VAL A 311 9.13 -5.30 9.05
N ASN A 312 7.80 -5.22 8.97
CA ASN A 312 6.96 -4.76 10.05
C ASN A 312 6.55 -5.88 11.02
N LEU A 313 6.95 -7.13 10.73
CA LEU A 313 6.64 -8.31 11.51
C LEU A 313 7.89 -8.75 12.28
N HIS A 314 7.67 -9.36 13.45
CA HIS A 314 8.73 -10.13 14.10
C HIS A 314 9.16 -11.29 13.18
N TYR A 315 10.46 -11.58 13.15
CA TYR A 315 11.00 -12.65 12.28
C TYR A 315 10.31 -14.01 12.52
N ASP A 316 10.04 -14.35 13.79
CA ASP A 316 9.34 -15.59 14.16
C ASP A 316 7.88 -15.62 13.70
N HIS A 317 7.28 -14.44 13.46
CA HIS A 317 5.89 -14.27 13.04
C HIS A 317 5.77 -13.82 11.57
N ARG A 318 6.82 -13.95 10.76
CA ARG A 318 6.83 -13.48 9.36
C ARG A 318 5.76 -14.13 8.46
N LEU A 319 5.30 -15.34 8.80
CA LEU A 319 4.20 -16.01 8.11
C LEU A 319 2.86 -15.24 8.27
N PHE A 320 2.74 -14.39 9.28
CA PHE A 320 1.55 -13.59 9.50
C PHE A 320 1.25 -12.65 8.31
N GLY A 321 2.26 -12.23 7.55
CA GLY A 321 2.06 -11.48 6.31
C GLY A 321 1.18 -12.25 5.33
N ALA A 322 1.38 -13.57 5.19
CA ALA A 322 0.56 -14.43 4.35
C ALA A 322 -0.86 -14.63 4.92
N VAL A 323 -1.02 -14.63 6.25
CA VAL A 323 -2.36 -14.69 6.88
C VAL A 323 -3.21 -13.49 6.43
N SER A 324 -2.64 -12.28 6.41
CA SER A 324 -3.34 -11.09 5.90
C SER A 324 -3.73 -11.22 4.42
N LEU A 325 -2.93 -11.90 3.60
CA LEU A 325 -3.26 -12.17 2.18
C LEU A 325 -4.37 -13.22 2.05
N VAL A 326 -4.36 -14.25 2.91
CA VAL A 326 -5.42 -15.27 2.96
C VAL A 326 -6.75 -14.64 3.36
N VAL A 327 -6.76 -13.69 4.30
CA VAL A 327 -7.98 -12.95 4.66
C VAL A 327 -8.53 -12.17 3.48
N GLN A 328 -7.68 -11.49 2.69
CA GLN A 328 -8.12 -10.81 1.48
C GLN A 328 -8.73 -11.77 0.44
N LEU A 329 -8.07 -12.91 0.23
CA LEU A 329 -8.54 -13.97 -0.67
C LEU A 329 -9.90 -14.52 -0.19
N ALA A 330 -10.02 -14.79 1.11
CA ALA A 330 -11.24 -15.29 1.73
C ALA A 330 -12.38 -14.27 1.64
N SER A 331 -12.13 -13.00 1.91
CA SER A 331 -13.15 -11.94 1.80
C SER A 331 -13.63 -11.77 0.36
N GLY A 332 -12.73 -11.83 -0.63
CA GLY A 332 -13.11 -11.84 -2.05
C GLY A 332 -13.98 -13.05 -2.41
N ALA A 333 -13.59 -14.25 -1.96
CA ALA A 333 -14.36 -15.47 -2.19
C ALA A 333 -15.73 -15.45 -1.49
N VAL A 334 -15.84 -14.92 -0.27
CA VAL A 334 -17.12 -14.78 0.46
C VAL A 334 -18.09 -13.87 -0.30
N VAL A 335 -17.61 -12.75 -0.83
CA VAL A 335 -18.47 -11.84 -1.61
C VAL A 335 -18.95 -12.50 -2.91
N ALA A 336 -18.13 -13.35 -3.52
CA ALA A 336 -18.52 -14.07 -4.72
C ALA A 336 -19.48 -15.24 -4.44
N LEU A 337 -19.21 -16.05 -3.41
CA LEU A 337 -19.80 -17.39 -3.24
C LEU A 337 -20.93 -17.47 -2.21
N ALA A 338 -21.13 -16.45 -1.38
CA ALA A 338 -22.11 -16.54 -0.30
C ALA A 338 -23.55 -16.65 -0.85
N PRO A 339 -24.37 -17.56 -0.30
CA PRO A 339 -25.63 -17.99 -0.92
C PRO A 339 -26.77 -16.97 -0.77
N THR A 340 -26.76 -16.12 0.27
CA THR A 340 -27.87 -15.20 0.55
C THR A 340 -27.42 -13.86 1.11
N ALA A 341 -28.22 -12.81 0.86
CA ALA A 341 -27.99 -11.45 1.32
C ALA A 341 -27.78 -11.34 2.84
N SER A 342 -28.56 -12.09 3.63
CA SER A 342 -28.48 -12.03 5.10
C SER A 342 -27.25 -12.73 5.67
N THR A 343 -26.69 -13.73 4.96
CA THR A 343 -25.57 -14.54 5.46
C THR A 343 -24.21 -14.02 5.00
N GLN A 344 -24.12 -13.43 3.82
CA GLN A 344 -22.85 -12.91 3.28
C GLN A 344 -22.12 -11.93 4.22
N PRO A 345 -22.74 -10.85 4.74
CA PRO A 345 -22.04 -9.94 5.65
C PRO A 345 -21.69 -10.61 6.98
N LEU A 346 -22.43 -11.65 7.42
CA LEU A 346 -22.08 -12.45 8.60
C LEU A 346 -20.82 -13.30 8.38
N TRP A 347 -20.65 -13.88 7.19
CA TRP A 347 -19.42 -14.57 6.82
C TRP A 347 -18.22 -13.62 6.79
N LEU A 348 -18.38 -12.40 6.28
CA LEU A 348 -17.35 -11.36 6.34
C LEU A 348 -16.99 -11.00 7.79
N VAL A 349 -18.00 -10.82 8.65
CA VAL A 349 -17.76 -10.66 10.10
C VAL A 349 -16.98 -11.84 10.67
N GLY A 350 -17.32 -13.07 10.30
CA GLY A 350 -16.62 -14.28 10.76
C GLY A 350 -15.14 -14.31 10.37
N VAL A 351 -14.82 -14.10 9.08
CA VAL A 351 -13.44 -14.08 8.57
C VAL A 351 -12.61 -13.01 9.28
N HIS A 352 -13.14 -11.79 9.38
CA HIS A 352 -12.45 -10.67 10.00
C HIS A 352 -12.36 -10.78 11.52
N ALA A 353 -13.34 -11.42 12.19
CA ALA A 353 -13.29 -11.67 13.63
C ALA A 353 -12.22 -12.71 13.99
N ILE A 354 -12.06 -13.75 13.16
CA ILE A 354 -10.98 -14.73 13.31
C ILE A 354 -9.63 -14.03 13.13
N TYR A 355 -9.49 -13.20 12.10
CA TYR A 355 -8.26 -12.43 11.86
C TYR A 355 -7.94 -11.47 13.02
N MET A 356 -8.95 -10.76 13.54
CA MET A 356 -8.81 -9.93 14.74
C MET A 356 -8.33 -10.75 15.96
N GLY A 357 -8.93 -11.92 16.18
CA GLY A 357 -8.49 -12.82 17.25
C GLY A 357 -7.02 -13.21 17.11
N LEU A 358 -6.59 -13.57 15.89
CA LEU A 358 -5.20 -13.87 15.58
C LEU A 358 -4.27 -12.67 15.81
N LEU A 359 -4.68 -11.46 15.42
CA LEU A 359 -3.92 -10.23 15.67
C LEU A 359 -3.66 -10.00 17.17
N VAL A 360 -4.69 -10.16 18.00
CA VAL A 360 -4.63 -9.91 19.44
C VAL A 360 -3.81 -10.98 20.18
N VAL A 361 -3.93 -12.25 19.77
CA VAL A 361 -3.22 -13.38 20.37
C VAL A 361 -1.75 -13.44 19.95
N VAL A 362 -1.46 -13.34 18.64
CA VAL A 362 -0.11 -13.51 18.10
C VAL A 362 0.73 -12.24 18.28
N ARG A 363 0.11 -11.06 18.18
CA ARG A 363 0.79 -9.74 18.22
C ARG A 363 2.02 -9.70 17.29
N PRO A 364 1.81 -9.88 15.98
CA PRO A 364 2.89 -10.18 15.05
C PRO A 364 3.80 -8.98 14.73
N PHE A 365 3.37 -7.76 15.05
CA PHE A 365 4.05 -6.53 14.65
C PHE A 365 5.15 -6.11 15.63
N VAL A 366 6.24 -5.56 15.06
CA VAL A 366 7.36 -5.03 15.84
C VAL A 366 6.97 -3.78 16.64
N THR A 367 6.05 -2.97 16.12
CA THR A 367 5.64 -1.71 16.77
C THR A 367 4.23 -1.81 17.34
N SER A 368 4.06 -1.31 18.58
CA SER A 368 2.74 -1.24 19.22
C SER A 368 1.79 -0.29 18.51
N LEU A 369 2.32 0.76 17.86
CA LEU A 369 1.53 1.71 17.07
C LEU A 369 0.85 1.02 15.88
N GLN A 370 1.58 0.19 15.14
CA GLN A 370 1.01 -0.58 14.04
C GLN A 370 -0.05 -1.56 14.55
N LEU A 371 0.25 -2.31 15.62
CA LEU A 371 -0.73 -3.22 16.21
C LEU A 371 -2.02 -2.51 16.59
N MET A 372 -1.92 -1.38 17.29
CA MET A 372 -3.08 -0.59 17.69
C MET A 372 -3.85 -0.06 16.46
N ALA A 373 -3.15 0.45 15.45
CA ALA A 373 -3.78 0.97 14.24
C ALA A 373 -4.48 -0.13 13.43
N THR A 374 -3.84 -1.28 13.22
CA THR A 374 -4.43 -2.42 12.51
C THR A 374 -5.63 -2.96 13.26
N VAL A 375 -5.54 -3.15 14.58
CA VAL A 375 -6.68 -3.57 15.41
C VAL A 375 -7.82 -2.56 15.34
N LEU A 376 -7.54 -1.26 15.42
CA LEU A 376 -8.62 -0.25 15.34
C LEU A 376 -9.30 -0.24 13.97
N LEU A 377 -8.54 -0.32 12.88
CA LEU A 377 -9.09 -0.38 11.53
C LEU A 377 -9.91 -1.66 11.30
N GLU A 378 -9.42 -2.79 11.82
CA GLU A 378 -10.12 -4.07 11.74
C GLU A 378 -11.42 -4.06 12.55
N LEU A 379 -11.42 -3.40 13.71
CA LEU A 379 -12.60 -3.22 14.55
C LEU A 379 -13.64 -2.34 13.85
N CYS A 380 -13.19 -1.25 13.22
CA CYS A 380 -14.04 -0.40 12.38
C CYS A 380 -14.65 -1.21 11.23
N LEU A 381 -13.85 -2.04 10.56
CA LEU A 381 -14.32 -2.87 9.45
C LEU A 381 -15.35 -3.92 9.91
N LEU A 382 -15.12 -4.57 11.05
CA LEU A 382 -16.10 -5.46 11.70
C LEU A 382 -17.40 -4.73 12.02
N ALA A 383 -17.33 -3.50 12.56
CA ALA A 383 -18.50 -2.68 12.83
C ALA A 383 -19.26 -2.34 11.55
N VAL A 384 -18.54 -2.01 10.46
CA VAL A 384 -19.14 -1.78 9.14
C VAL A 384 -19.87 -3.03 8.64
N PHE A 385 -19.23 -4.20 8.65
CA PHE A 385 -19.89 -5.44 8.21
C PHE A 385 -21.08 -5.84 9.09
N ALA A 386 -20.99 -5.65 10.40
CA ALA A 386 -22.11 -5.89 11.31
C ALA A 386 -23.29 -4.95 11.03
N MET A 387 -23.02 -3.66 10.78
CA MET A 387 -24.04 -2.69 10.37
C MET A 387 -24.67 -3.07 9.02
N VAL A 388 -23.88 -3.51 8.05
CA VAL A 388 -24.37 -4.02 6.77
C VAL A 388 -25.24 -5.27 6.96
N ALA A 389 -24.87 -6.18 7.87
CA ALA A 389 -25.68 -7.36 8.21
C ALA A 389 -27.05 -6.97 8.80
N VAL A 390 -27.10 -5.95 9.66
CA VAL A 390 -28.37 -5.40 10.16
C VAL A 390 -29.23 -4.87 9.01
N MET A 391 -28.64 -4.20 8.02
CA MET A 391 -29.37 -3.72 6.84
C MET A 391 -29.85 -4.84 5.92
N ALA A 392 -29.09 -5.93 5.81
CA ALA A 392 -29.43 -7.08 4.98
C ALA A 392 -30.59 -7.92 5.55
N SER A 393 -30.83 -7.83 6.86
CA SER A 393 -31.96 -8.51 7.50
C SER A 393 -33.31 -8.02 6.95
N PRO A 394 -34.21 -8.93 6.53
CA PRO A 394 -35.54 -8.57 6.04
C PRO A 394 -36.43 -7.97 7.14
N ALA A 395 -36.11 -8.21 8.42
CA ALA A 395 -36.86 -7.67 9.56
C ALA A 395 -36.60 -6.18 9.82
N THR A 396 -35.61 -5.57 9.15
CA THR A 396 -35.16 -4.21 9.45
C THR A 396 -36.00 -3.15 8.73
N SER A 397 -36.55 -2.20 9.49
CA SER A 397 -37.34 -1.09 8.94
C SER A 397 -36.53 -0.15 8.04
N LEU A 398 -37.19 0.55 7.10
CA LEU A 398 -36.53 1.50 6.19
C LEU A 398 -35.83 2.64 6.95
N GLN A 399 -36.43 3.13 8.03
CA GLN A 399 -35.85 4.19 8.87
C GLN A 399 -34.57 3.69 9.55
N THR A 400 -34.56 2.46 10.06
CA THR A 400 -33.37 1.84 10.64
C THR A 400 -32.27 1.69 9.58
N LYS A 401 -32.60 1.22 8.37
CA LYS A 401 -31.64 1.11 7.25
C LYS A 401 -31.00 2.45 6.91
N ARG A 402 -31.78 3.54 6.92
CA ARG A 402 -31.28 4.90 6.73
C ARG A 402 -30.28 5.29 7.83
N THR A 403 -30.66 5.14 9.10
CA THR A 403 -29.79 5.49 10.24
C THR A 403 -28.47 4.70 10.20
N VAL A 404 -28.54 3.40 9.95
CA VAL A 404 -27.37 2.52 9.88
C VAL A 404 -26.46 2.90 8.71
N ALA A 405 -27.02 3.23 7.54
CA ALA A 405 -26.24 3.69 6.39
C ALA A 405 -25.44 4.98 6.68
N PHE A 406 -26.07 5.99 7.30
CA PHE A 406 -25.35 7.20 7.72
C PHE A 406 -24.30 6.89 8.80
N GLY A 407 -24.58 5.94 9.70
CA GLY A 407 -23.60 5.45 10.68
C GLY A 407 -22.35 4.87 10.01
N VAL A 408 -22.52 3.97 9.03
CA VAL A 408 -21.40 3.39 8.26
C VAL A 408 -20.57 4.46 7.59
N VAL A 409 -21.22 5.35 6.82
CA VAL A 409 -20.52 6.44 6.12
C VAL A 409 -19.80 7.36 7.10
N GLY A 410 -20.44 7.71 8.22
CA GLY A 410 -19.84 8.52 9.27
C GLY A 410 -18.57 7.90 9.86
N VAL A 411 -18.63 6.62 10.24
CA VAL A 411 -17.48 5.87 10.80
C VAL A 411 -16.31 5.86 9.82
N VAL A 412 -16.55 5.52 8.55
CA VAL A 412 -15.49 5.44 7.54
C VAL A 412 -14.91 6.83 7.25
N CYS A 413 -15.75 7.86 7.12
CA CYS A 413 -15.29 9.23 6.94
C CYS A 413 -14.41 9.71 8.11
N CYS A 414 -14.75 9.35 9.36
CA CYS A 414 -13.90 9.64 10.51
C CYS A 414 -12.51 8.99 10.38
N VAL A 415 -12.44 7.72 9.96
CA VAL A 415 -11.16 7.03 9.73
C VAL A 415 -10.34 7.74 8.64
N ILE A 416 -10.96 8.06 7.51
CA ILE A 416 -10.30 8.77 6.40
C ILE A 416 -9.75 10.12 6.88
N LEU A 417 -10.55 10.90 7.62
CA LEU A 417 -10.13 12.19 8.16
C LEU A 417 -8.97 12.08 9.14
N ILE A 418 -8.99 11.09 10.04
CA ILE A 418 -7.88 10.84 10.98
C ILE A 418 -6.59 10.50 10.21
N CYS A 419 -6.67 9.61 9.22
CA CYS A 419 -5.54 9.27 8.35
C CYS A 419 -5.04 10.49 7.57
N PHE A 420 -5.94 11.30 7.03
CA PHE A 420 -5.60 12.50 6.28
C PHE A 420 -4.90 13.55 7.14
N VAL A 421 -5.46 13.88 8.31
CA VAL A 421 -4.87 14.81 9.27
C VAL A 421 -3.50 14.33 9.74
N ARG A 422 -3.35 13.03 10.03
CA ARG A 422 -2.05 12.43 10.35
C ARG A 422 -1.03 12.66 9.24
N ASN A 423 -1.40 12.43 7.98
CA ASN A 423 -0.52 12.68 6.84
C ASN A 423 -0.15 14.16 6.67
N LEU A 424 -1.07 15.09 6.95
CA LEU A 424 -0.76 16.52 6.96
C LEU A 424 0.25 16.89 8.05
N VAL A 425 0.09 16.34 9.26
CA VAL A 425 1.05 16.58 10.35
C VAL A 425 2.44 16.03 9.98
N LYS A 426 2.51 14.84 9.39
CA LYS A 426 3.78 14.28 8.88
C LYS A 426 4.42 15.18 7.83
N LEU A 427 3.61 15.69 6.91
CA LEU A 427 4.09 16.57 5.85
C LEU A 427 4.62 17.88 6.42
N TRP A 428 3.89 18.46 7.38
CA TRP A 428 4.31 19.67 8.08
C TRP A 428 5.67 19.48 8.75
N VAL A 429 5.85 18.39 9.52
CA VAL A 429 7.12 18.08 10.18
C VAL A 429 8.23 17.82 9.17
N TYR A 430 7.94 17.11 8.08
CA TYR A 430 8.89 16.84 7.01
C TYR A 430 9.38 18.12 6.32
N ILE A 431 8.48 19.07 6.06
CA ILE A 431 8.82 20.37 5.45
C ILE A 431 9.55 21.25 6.46
N ALA A 432 9.03 21.38 7.69
CA ALA A 432 9.64 22.21 8.73
C ALA A 432 11.06 21.74 9.10
N GLY A 433 11.32 20.43 9.07
CA GLY A 433 12.67 19.88 9.24
C GLY A 433 13.64 20.17 8.08
N LYS A 434 13.14 20.63 6.93
CA LYS A 434 13.93 20.97 5.73
C LYS A 434 14.14 22.48 5.53
N VAL A 435 13.36 23.34 6.17
CA VAL A 435 13.48 24.80 6.05
C VAL A 435 14.53 25.28 7.07
N PRO A 436 15.68 25.83 6.65
CA PRO A 436 16.53 26.62 7.55
C PRO A 436 15.71 27.84 7.98
N PHE A 437 15.59 28.05 9.29
CA PHE A 437 14.95 29.25 9.82
C PHE A 437 15.93 30.41 9.66
N ASP A 438 15.98 31.01 8.47
CA ASP A 438 16.51 32.36 8.28
C ASP A 438 15.36 33.30 8.61
N ALA A 439 15.25 33.67 9.89
CA ALA A 439 14.46 34.81 10.31
C ALA A 439 15.45 35.89 10.75
N ASP A 440 15.32 37.02 10.08
CA ASP A 440 16.05 38.27 10.29
C ASP A 440 16.10 38.67 11.77
N ASP A 441 17.32 38.93 12.26
CA ASP A 441 17.58 39.86 13.36
C ASP A 441 18.39 41.03 12.77
N ASP A 442 17.71 41.90 12.04
CA ASP A 442 18.11 43.29 11.87
C ASP A 442 17.56 44.05 13.10
N ASP A 443 18.36 44.17 14.17
CA ASP A 443 18.33 45.38 15.00
C ASP A 443 19.62 45.55 15.85
N GLN A 444 20.31 46.64 15.56
CA GLN A 444 21.11 47.52 16.44
C GLN A 444 22.10 46.93 17.47
N GLY A 445 23.39 47.29 17.31
CA GLY A 445 24.23 47.66 18.45
C GLY A 445 25.68 47.21 18.40
N ASP A 446 26.56 48.13 18.02
CA ASP A 446 28.01 48.13 18.32
C ASP A 446 28.33 47.60 19.73
N LEU A 447 29.32 46.70 19.85
CA LEU A 447 30.54 46.86 20.67
C LEU A 447 31.22 45.51 21.00
N ASP A 448 32.55 45.58 20.94
CA ASP A 448 33.57 44.74 21.56
C ASP A 448 33.93 43.35 20.98
N VAL A 449 34.96 43.42 20.15
CA VAL A 449 36.04 42.44 20.08
C VAL A 449 36.67 42.27 21.47
N THR A 450 36.32 41.20 22.19
CA THR A 450 37.27 40.33 22.92
C THR A 450 36.57 39.21 23.71
N SER A 451 37.01 37.99 23.47
CA SER A 451 36.78 36.77 24.27
C SER A 451 35.33 36.28 24.41
N ARG A 452 35.00 35.13 23.78
CA ARG A 452 34.02 34.21 24.35
C ARG A 452 34.22 32.76 23.90
N ARG A 453 34.79 32.02 24.85
CA ARG A 453 34.57 30.61 25.15
C ARG A 453 33.13 30.15 24.79
N ARG A 454 33.05 29.01 24.10
CA ARG A 454 32.06 27.93 24.30
C ARG A 454 30.59 28.22 23.96
N LYS A 455 30.19 27.93 22.71
CA LYS A 455 28.98 27.12 22.42
C LYS A 455 28.99 26.56 20.99
N ARG A 456 29.80 25.52 20.76
CA ARG A 456 29.74 24.71 19.53
C ARG A 456 28.55 23.76 19.65
N ARG A 457 27.37 24.19 19.19
CA ARG A 457 26.17 23.36 19.06
C ARG A 457 26.51 22.24 18.07
N THR A 458 26.78 21.06 18.59
CA THR A 458 27.14 19.87 17.82
C THR A 458 25.85 19.15 17.45
N THR A 459 25.31 19.45 16.28
CA THR A 459 24.40 18.54 15.59
C THR A 459 25.28 17.44 15.00
N ARG A 460 25.70 16.48 15.83
CA ARG A 460 26.34 15.26 15.35
C ARG A 460 25.26 14.43 14.64
N GLN A 461 25.21 14.55 13.32
CA GLN A 461 24.98 13.36 12.50
C GLN A 461 26.01 12.32 12.96
N LEU A 462 25.55 11.23 13.54
CA LEU A 462 26.37 10.06 13.84
C LEU A 462 26.70 9.37 12.50
N GLN A 463 27.57 10.01 11.73
CA GLN A 463 28.33 9.35 10.69
C GLN A 463 29.27 8.39 11.42
N LEU A 464 29.01 7.10 11.31
CA LEU A 464 29.84 6.05 11.90
C LEU A 464 31.16 6.00 11.13
N VAL A 465 32.08 6.89 11.51
CA VAL A 465 33.47 6.87 11.05
C VAL A 465 34.16 5.77 11.83
N VAL A 466 34.35 4.61 11.19
CA VAL A 466 35.21 3.53 11.69
C VAL A 466 36.65 4.07 11.72
N ARG A 467 37.10 4.45 12.91
CA ARG A 467 38.48 4.85 13.17
C ARG A 467 39.23 3.60 13.62
N SER A 468 40.06 3.05 12.73
CA SER A 468 40.97 1.96 13.07
C SER A 468 42.04 2.49 14.03
N GLY A 469 42.07 1.96 15.25
CA GLY A 469 43.08 2.22 16.25
C GLY A 469 43.20 0.99 17.13
N CYS A 470 44.31 0.27 17.00
CA CYS A 470 44.71 -0.76 17.94
C CYS A 470 44.98 -0.11 19.30
N ASP A 471 44.46 -0.69 20.38
CA ASP A 471 45.11 -0.71 21.69
C ASP A 471 44.56 -1.87 22.52
N LEU A 472 45.49 -2.64 23.09
CA LEU A 472 45.31 -3.82 23.94
C LEU A 472 45.10 -3.40 25.40
N GLY A 473 44.15 -4.00 26.13
CA GLY A 473 44.12 -3.97 27.60
C GLY A 473 42.74 -4.32 28.22
N PRO A 474 42.70 -4.89 29.45
CA PRO A 474 41.86 -6.05 29.75
C PRO A 474 40.54 -5.78 30.51
N ASP A 475 39.75 -6.85 30.54
CA ASP A 475 38.38 -7.04 31.07
C ASP A 475 38.08 -6.51 32.47
N THR A 476 36.89 -5.92 32.63
CA THR A 476 35.99 -6.16 33.79
C THR A 476 34.52 -5.84 33.46
N GLY A 477 33.68 -6.88 33.43
CA GLY A 477 32.38 -6.96 34.13
C GLY A 477 31.14 -6.17 33.66
N GLY A 478 30.23 -6.86 32.94
CA GLY A 478 28.79 -6.91 33.26
C GLY A 478 27.82 -5.92 32.59
N LEU A 479 27.02 -6.41 31.62
CA LEU A 479 25.56 -6.22 31.38
C LEU A 479 25.18 -6.68 29.95
N PRO A 480 23.93 -7.14 29.69
CA PRO A 480 23.59 -7.94 28.51
C PRO A 480 23.60 -7.12 27.22
N ALA A 481 24.30 -7.64 26.21
CA ALA A 481 24.52 -6.98 24.93
C ALA A 481 23.25 -6.91 24.07
N SER A 482 22.96 -5.71 23.58
CA SER A 482 22.00 -5.39 22.51
C SER A 482 22.40 -6.06 21.18
N PRO A 483 21.45 -6.39 20.27
CA PRO A 483 21.70 -7.27 19.11
C PRO A 483 22.57 -6.68 17.98
N ILE A 484 23.14 -5.50 18.17
CA ILE A 484 23.78 -4.75 17.07
C ILE A 484 25.28 -5.11 16.89
N ASN A 485 25.86 -5.97 17.74
CA ASN A 485 27.31 -6.22 17.77
C ASN A 485 27.82 -7.55 17.19
N THR A 486 27.06 -8.25 16.34
CA THR A 486 27.55 -9.48 15.71
C THR A 486 27.65 -9.36 14.20
N ILE A 487 28.62 -8.57 13.72
CA ILE A 487 29.15 -8.70 12.35
C ILE A 487 30.67 -8.80 12.46
N GLN A 488 31.20 -10.02 12.62
CA GLN A 488 32.61 -10.28 12.34
C GLN A 488 32.79 -10.41 10.83
N LEU A 489 33.36 -9.38 10.20
CA LEU A 489 33.86 -9.45 8.83
C LEU A 489 35.16 -10.24 8.82
N VAL A 490 35.13 -11.47 8.29
CA VAL A 490 36.33 -12.25 7.99
C VAL A 490 37.17 -11.49 6.96
N LYS A 491 38.38 -11.12 7.35
CA LYS A 491 39.34 -10.43 6.48
C LYS A 491 39.94 -11.44 5.51
N ALA A 492 39.62 -11.31 4.21
CA ALA A 492 40.33 -12.03 3.16
C ALA A 492 41.80 -11.59 3.15
N SER A 493 42.73 -12.50 3.44
CA SER A 493 44.16 -12.25 3.32
C SER A 493 44.58 -12.38 1.86
N ASN A 494 44.94 -11.25 1.24
CA ASN A 494 45.68 -11.25 -0.01
C ASN A 494 47.15 -11.62 0.29
N ASN A 495 47.50 -12.90 0.14
CA ASN A 495 48.89 -13.30 -0.06
C ASN A 495 49.05 -13.77 -1.52
N PRO A 496 49.92 -13.15 -2.33
CA PRO A 496 50.38 -13.74 -3.57
C PRO A 496 51.54 -14.71 -3.28
N LEU A 497 51.57 -15.83 -4.01
CA LEU A 497 52.66 -16.83 -4.18
C LEU A 497 52.67 -18.10 -3.30
N ALA A 498 52.35 -19.22 -3.98
CA ALA A 498 52.95 -20.58 -4.02
C ALA A 498 51.81 -21.54 -4.43
N ILE A 499 51.72 -22.23 -5.59
CA ILE A 499 52.68 -23.05 -6.36
C ILE A 499 53.57 -23.88 -5.45
N VAL A 500 53.12 -25.05 -4.99
CA VAL A 500 53.15 -26.38 -5.64
C VAL A 500 52.04 -27.23 -5.01
#